data_AF-A0A1G3TKQ2-F1
#
_entry.id   AF-A0A1G3TKQ2-F1
#
_cell.length_a   1.000
_cell.length_b   1.000
_cell.length_c   1.000
_cell.angle_alpha   90.00
_cell.angle_beta   90.00
_cell.angle_gamma   90.00
#
_symmetry.space_group_name_H-M   'P 1'
#
loop_
_entity.id
_entity.type
_entity.pdbx_description
1 polymer ?
#
loop_
_entity_poly.entity_id
_entity_poly.type
_entity_poly.pdbx_seq_one_letter_code
_entity_poly.pdbx_strand_id
1 'polypeptide(L)'
;MIRILFISAILLLTLNARENPFFPSEGEKDLPISSNENRDKEPLKRVAITLPAQARVLQKVTLEFKNLDGTIENKSIELDNSVDWHLPVFVSQTFIETQKATSSDKAEDAPAKNKTKQKESGYTTIASIKDLSLLSSGKCLKIVTNDEIMRNFLLVAPHRIVMDFKKGTEIDIKNSTKTNEQNIFKDVRIGNHDGYYRVVVELDGYYRYDFKKISNGYQIELK
;
A
#
# COMPACT_ATOMS: atom_id res chain seq x y z
N MET A 1 -42.89 -57.06 -54.35
CA MET A 1 -42.70 -55.80 -53.60
C MET A 1 -43.23 -55.89 -52.16
N ILE A 2 -44.49 -56.26 -51.92
CA ILE A 2 -45.09 -56.25 -50.55
C ILE A 2 -44.28 -56.99 -49.46
N ARG A 3 -43.67 -58.15 -49.78
CA ARG A 3 -42.82 -58.90 -48.84
C ARG A 3 -41.54 -58.16 -48.42
N ILE A 4 -40.96 -57.37 -49.33
CA ILE A 4 -39.76 -56.57 -49.06
C ILE A 4 -40.10 -55.39 -48.15
N LEU A 5 -41.25 -54.76 -48.36
CA LEU A 5 -41.79 -53.71 -47.48
C LEU A 5 -42.05 -54.24 -46.07
N PHE A 6 -42.61 -55.45 -45.93
CA PHE A 6 -42.80 -56.09 -44.63
C PHE A 6 -41.48 -56.37 -43.89
N ILE A 7 -40.46 -56.89 -44.59
CA ILE A 7 -39.14 -57.14 -43.99
C ILE A 7 -38.49 -55.81 -43.55
N SER A 8 -38.59 -54.76 -44.37
CA SER A 8 -38.12 -53.41 -44.01
C SER A 8 -38.83 -52.86 -42.77
N ALA A 9 -40.16 -52.99 -42.69
CA ALA A 9 -40.95 -52.56 -41.53
C ALA A 9 -40.59 -53.33 -40.25
N ILE A 10 -40.31 -54.63 -40.34
CA ILE A 10 -39.84 -55.44 -39.21
C ILE A 10 -38.43 -55.01 -38.75
N LEU A 11 -37.55 -54.66 -39.68
CA LEU A 11 -36.21 -54.18 -39.35
C LEU A 11 -36.27 -52.84 -38.59
N LEU A 12 -37.18 -51.93 -38.98
CA LEU A 12 -37.42 -50.66 -38.30
C LEU A 12 -37.86 -50.82 -36.82
N LEU A 13 -38.52 -51.91 -36.46
CA LEU A 13 -38.91 -52.20 -35.07
C LEU A 13 -37.73 -52.64 -34.17
N THR A 14 -36.55 -52.89 -34.74
CA THR A 14 -35.33 -53.24 -33.96
C THR A 14 -34.40 -52.05 -33.71
N LEU A 15 -34.71 -50.86 -34.25
CA LEU A 15 -33.95 -49.63 -34.04
C LEU A 15 -34.27 -49.00 -32.69
N ASN A 16 -33.54 -49.44 -31.66
CA ASN A 16 -33.49 -48.78 -30.35
C ASN A 16 -32.70 -47.47 -30.46
N ALA A 17 -33.37 -46.38 -30.84
CA ALA A 17 -32.84 -45.02 -30.70
C ALA A 17 -32.95 -44.57 -29.23
N ARG A 18 -31.95 -43.82 -28.73
CA ARG A 18 -32.06 -43.18 -27.40
C ARG A 18 -33.06 -42.02 -27.50
N GLU A 19 -34.11 -42.05 -26.68
CA GLU A 19 -35.11 -40.97 -26.62
C GLU A 19 -34.52 -39.61 -26.20
N ASN A 20 -33.39 -39.63 -25.48
CA ASN A 20 -32.70 -38.42 -25.04
C ASN A 20 -31.17 -38.57 -25.21
N PRO A 21 -30.54 -37.78 -26.10
CA PRO A 21 -29.09 -37.80 -26.33
C PRO A 21 -28.28 -37.00 -25.29
N PHE A 22 -28.92 -36.32 -24.34
CA PHE A 22 -28.27 -35.48 -23.33
C PHE A 22 -28.02 -36.19 -21.99
N PHE A 23 -28.45 -37.45 -21.84
CA PHE A 23 -28.11 -38.26 -20.67
C PHE A 23 -26.94 -39.21 -20.97
N PRO A 24 -25.99 -39.37 -20.01
CA PRO A 24 -24.87 -40.30 -20.16
C PRO A 24 -25.33 -41.74 -20.42
N SER A 25 -24.46 -42.54 -21.00
CA SER A 25 -24.66 -43.98 -21.14
C SER A 25 -24.51 -44.71 -19.79
N GLU A 26 -25.19 -45.83 -19.59
CA GLU A 26 -25.04 -46.62 -18.36
C GLU A 26 -23.59 -47.11 -18.23
N GLY A 27 -22.89 -46.66 -17.18
CA GLY A 27 -21.46 -46.94 -16.95
C GLY A 27 -20.51 -45.78 -17.26
N GLU A 28 -21.00 -44.71 -17.88
CA GLU A 28 -20.27 -43.46 -18.09
C GLU A 28 -20.20 -42.70 -16.75
N LYS A 29 -18.98 -42.52 -16.23
CA LYS A 29 -18.76 -41.76 -14.99
C LYS A 29 -18.90 -40.28 -15.32
N ASP A 30 -19.60 -39.54 -14.45
CA ASP A 30 -19.70 -38.08 -14.56
C ASP A 30 -18.32 -37.47 -14.81
N LEU A 31 -18.26 -36.50 -15.73
CA LEU A 31 -17.05 -35.70 -15.97
C LEU A 31 -16.55 -35.21 -14.61
N PRO A 32 -15.26 -35.42 -14.27
CA PRO A 32 -14.75 -34.99 -12.98
C PRO A 32 -15.03 -33.50 -12.83
N ILE A 33 -15.81 -33.16 -11.79
CA ILE A 33 -16.14 -31.78 -11.44
C ILE A 33 -14.84 -30.99 -11.51
N SER A 34 -14.83 -29.92 -12.31
CA SER A 34 -13.66 -29.08 -12.45
C SER A 34 -13.26 -28.60 -11.06
N SER A 35 -12.11 -29.07 -10.56
CA SER A 35 -11.57 -28.66 -9.27
C SER A 35 -11.23 -27.17 -9.38
N ASN A 36 -12.21 -26.34 -9.03
CA ASN A 36 -12.09 -24.91 -8.84
C ASN A 36 -11.36 -24.68 -7.52
N GLU A 37 -10.19 -25.30 -7.38
CA GLU A 37 -9.24 -25.01 -6.32
C GLU A 37 -8.86 -23.55 -6.45
N ASN A 38 -8.99 -22.80 -5.35
CA ASN A 38 -8.44 -21.47 -5.32
C ASN A 38 -6.91 -21.58 -5.43
N ARG A 39 -6.34 -21.00 -6.49
CA ARG A 39 -4.88 -20.96 -6.75
C ARG A 39 -4.25 -19.63 -6.36
N ASP A 40 -5.03 -18.72 -5.79
CA ASP A 40 -4.56 -17.45 -5.27
C ASP A 40 -3.53 -17.70 -4.16
N LYS A 41 -2.44 -16.95 -4.20
CA LYS A 41 -1.43 -16.97 -3.13
C LYS A 41 -1.78 -15.92 -2.10
N GLU A 42 -1.69 -16.28 -0.81
CA GLU A 42 -1.87 -15.31 0.25
C GLU A 42 -0.84 -14.16 0.14
N PRO A 43 -1.24 -12.90 0.46
CA PRO A 43 -0.31 -11.77 0.48
C PRO A 43 0.84 -11.96 1.48
N LEU A 44 2.05 -11.50 1.11
CA LEU A 44 3.25 -11.62 1.94
C LEU A 44 3.17 -10.71 3.17
N LYS A 45 2.79 -11.27 4.33
CA LYS A 45 2.69 -10.52 5.60
C LYS A 45 4.07 -10.16 6.16
N ARG A 46 4.76 -11.11 6.79
CA ARG A 46 6.14 -10.95 7.30
C ARG A 46 6.81 -12.32 7.40
N VAL A 47 8.04 -12.42 6.88
CA VAL A 47 8.89 -13.60 6.96
C VAL A 47 10.21 -13.22 7.64
N ALA A 48 10.69 -14.07 8.54
CA ALA A 48 11.99 -13.93 9.20
C ALA A 48 13.03 -14.82 8.50
N ILE A 49 14.21 -14.25 8.24
CA ILE A 49 15.36 -14.92 7.65
C ILE A 49 16.50 -14.87 8.65
N THR A 50 16.93 -16.03 9.14
CA THR A 50 18.08 -16.17 10.04
C THR A 50 19.38 -16.23 9.25
N LEU A 51 20.40 -15.49 9.69
CA LEU A 51 21.72 -15.50 9.08
C LEU A 51 22.62 -16.59 9.68
N PRO A 52 23.61 -17.12 8.94
CA PRO A 52 24.59 -18.06 9.49
C PRO A 52 25.50 -17.36 10.51
N ALA A 53 26.03 -18.11 11.48
CA ALA A 53 26.79 -17.56 12.61
C ALA A 53 28.09 -16.81 12.24
N GLN A 54 28.55 -16.98 11.00
CA GLN A 54 29.73 -16.32 10.42
C GLN A 54 29.36 -15.04 9.63
N ALA A 55 28.08 -14.70 9.46
CA ALA A 55 27.67 -13.47 8.78
C ALA A 55 28.15 -12.24 9.57
N ARG A 56 28.74 -11.28 8.86
CA ARG A 56 29.28 -10.03 9.44
C ARG A 56 28.96 -8.80 8.60
N VAL A 57 28.90 -8.93 7.28
CA VAL A 57 28.54 -7.85 6.35
C VAL A 57 27.48 -8.37 5.39
N LEU A 58 26.39 -7.62 5.23
CA LEU A 58 25.37 -7.89 4.22
C LEU A 58 25.71 -7.12 2.95
N GLN A 59 26.15 -7.85 1.92
CA GLN A 59 26.68 -7.29 0.67
C GLN A 59 25.61 -7.02 -0.40
N LYS A 60 24.53 -7.80 -0.40
CA LYS A 60 23.52 -7.78 -1.45
C LYS A 60 22.21 -8.40 -0.99
N VAL A 61 21.09 -7.82 -1.42
CA VAL A 61 19.77 -8.46 -1.39
C VAL A 61 19.28 -8.62 -2.84
N THR A 62 18.79 -9.82 -3.16
CA THR A 62 18.17 -10.13 -4.45
C THR A 62 16.75 -10.60 -4.19
N LEU A 63 15.78 -9.96 -4.84
CA LEU A 63 14.38 -10.39 -4.84
C LEU A 63 14.06 -11.02 -6.20
N GLU A 64 13.68 -12.29 -6.18
CA GLU A 64 13.16 -13.02 -7.33
C GLU A 64 11.63 -12.95 -7.30
N PHE A 65 11.00 -12.54 -8.41
CA PHE A 65 9.55 -12.42 -8.51
C PHE A 65 9.05 -12.86 -9.89
N LYS A 66 7.78 -13.25 -9.94
CA LYS A 66 7.09 -13.64 -11.17
C LYS A 66 6.17 -12.50 -11.60
N ASN A 67 6.35 -12.01 -12.81
CA ASN A 67 5.53 -10.95 -13.40
C ASN A 67 4.14 -11.46 -13.79
N LEU A 68 3.23 -10.52 -14.11
CA LEU A 68 1.88 -10.82 -14.60
C LEU A 68 1.92 -11.70 -15.87
N ASP A 69 2.88 -11.44 -16.75
CA ASP A 69 3.13 -12.22 -17.99
C ASP A 69 3.76 -13.60 -17.72
N GLY A 70 4.03 -13.91 -16.45
CA GLY A 70 4.57 -15.19 -16.01
C GLY A 70 6.09 -15.35 -16.15
N THR A 71 6.80 -14.35 -16.67
CA THR A 71 8.28 -14.30 -16.66
C THR A 71 8.82 -14.19 -15.23
N ILE A 72 10.04 -14.69 -15.01
CA ILE A 72 10.75 -14.62 -13.73
C ILE A 72 11.84 -13.56 -13.85
N GLU A 73 11.83 -12.59 -12.95
CA GLU A 73 12.77 -11.47 -12.93
C GLU A 73 13.40 -11.28 -11.55
N ASN A 74 14.59 -10.67 -11.54
CA ASN A 74 15.42 -10.51 -10.36
C ASN A 74 15.77 -9.04 -10.15
N LYS A 75 15.43 -8.48 -8.99
CA LYS A 75 15.83 -7.13 -8.58
C LYS A 75 16.88 -7.20 -7.48
N SER A 76 18.06 -6.65 -7.76
CA SER A 76 19.21 -6.62 -6.86
C SER A 76 19.38 -5.24 -6.23
N ILE A 77 19.76 -5.22 -4.94
CA ILE A 77 20.19 -4.01 -4.21
C ILE A 77 21.54 -4.35 -3.54
N GLU A 78 22.56 -3.55 -3.84
CA GLU A 78 23.87 -3.64 -3.20
C GLU A 78 23.82 -2.96 -1.83
N LEU A 79 24.52 -3.55 -0.86
CA LEU A 79 24.57 -3.12 0.53
C LEU A 79 26.01 -3.25 1.03
N ASP A 80 26.41 -2.45 2.01
CA ASP A 80 27.70 -2.58 2.69
C ASP A 80 27.52 -2.23 4.16
N ASN A 81 26.72 -3.05 4.84
CA ASN A 81 26.34 -2.83 6.24
C ASN A 81 26.81 -4.00 7.10
N SER A 82 27.37 -3.69 8.27
CA SER A 82 27.64 -4.68 9.31
C SER A 82 26.32 -5.25 9.85
N VAL A 83 26.27 -6.55 10.11
CA VAL A 83 25.07 -7.24 10.62
C VAL A 83 25.40 -8.21 11.75
N ASP A 84 24.59 -8.18 12.80
CA ASP A 84 24.58 -9.19 13.85
C ASP A 84 23.72 -10.39 13.41
N TRP A 85 24.34 -11.56 13.34
CA TRP A 85 23.72 -12.81 12.92
C TRP A 85 22.76 -13.41 13.96
N HIS A 86 22.83 -12.97 15.23
CA HIS A 86 21.84 -13.35 16.24
C HIS A 86 20.47 -12.71 15.99
N LEU A 87 20.38 -11.70 15.12
CA LEU A 87 19.15 -10.99 14.79
C LEU A 87 18.61 -11.43 13.42
N PRO A 88 17.30 -11.73 13.31
CA PRO A 88 16.70 -12.09 12.02
C PRO A 88 16.51 -10.87 11.11
N VAL A 89 16.73 -11.07 9.82
CA VAL A 89 16.35 -10.11 8.77
C VAL A 89 14.88 -10.35 8.42
N PHE A 90 14.08 -9.30 8.27
CA PHE A 90 12.67 -9.43 7.92
C PHE A 90 12.40 -9.01 6.48
N VAL A 91 11.57 -9.80 5.78
CA VAL A 91 10.94 -9.42 4.51
C VAL A 91 9.44 -9.35 4.73
N SER A 92 8.84 -8.20 4.47
CA SER A 92 7.42 -7.92 4.70
C SER A 92 6.87 -7.01 3.61
N GLN A 93 5.61 -7.23 3.23
CA GLN A 93 4.89 -6.32 2.35
C GLN A 93 3.69 -5.76 3.11
N THR A 94 3.62 -4.43 3.23
CA THR A 94 2.55 -3.77 3.98
C THR A 94 1.26 -3.80 3.18
N PHE A 95 0.38 -4.77 3.48
CA PHE A 95 -1.01 -4.79 3.00
C PHE A 95 -1.96 -4.38 4.13
N ILE A 96 -2.90 -3.48 3.83
CA ILE A 96 -3.93 -3.04 4.78
C ILE A 96 -5.07 -4.08 4.78
N GLU A 97 -4.88 -5.15 5.56
CA GLU A 97 -5.94 -6.12 5.85
C GLU A 97 -6.75 -5.63 7.07
N THR A 98 -8.06 -5.41 6.89
CA THR A 98 -8.89 -4.74 7.90
C THR A 98 -9.26 -5.68 9.06
N GLN A 99 -8.53 -5.54 10.17
CA GLN A 99 -8.81 -6.03 11.54
C GLN A 99 -8.74 -7.56 11.82
N LYS A 100 -7.71 -8.01 12.56
CA LYS A 100 -7.79 -8.26 14.03
C LYS A 100 -6.48 -8.84 14.62
N ALA A 101 -6.18 -8.43 15.85
CA ALA A 101 -5.31 -9.07 16.86
C ALA A 101 -3.95 -9.67 16.42
N THR A 102 -2.85 -8.99 16.75
CA THR A 102 -2.01 -9.33 17.93
C THR A 102 -0.90 -8.28 18.11
N SER A 103 -0.59 -7.96 19.36
CA SER A 103 0.40 -6.95 19.76
C SER A 103 1.86 -7.38 19.58
N SER A 104 2.68 -6.56 18.91
CA SER A 104 4.09 -6.29 19.30
C SER A 104 4.78 -5.25 18.40
N ASP A 105 5.27 -4.18 19.03
CA ASP A 105 6.47 -3.38 18.70
C ASP A 105 6.67 -2.66 17.33
N LYS A 106 6.62 -1.32 17.43
CA LYS A 106 7.65 -0.33 17.02
C LYS A 106 8.01 -0.08 15.53
N ALA A 107 7.54 1.09 15.06
CA ALA A 107 8.31 2.26 14.57
C ALA A 107 9.06 2.25 13.20
N GLU A 108 8.76 3.30 12.39
CA GLU A 108 9.67 4.21 11.63
C GLU A 108 10.56 3.60 10.49
N ASP A 109 10.85 4.24 9.33
CA ASP A 109 10.31 5.43 8.61
C ASP A 109 10.97 5.56 7.21
N ALA A 110 10.28 6.18 6.21
CA ALA A 110 10.77 6.83 4.96
C ALA A 110 11.83 6.13 4.03
N PRO A 111 12.13 6.62 2.78
CA PRO A 111 13.23 7.60 2.60
C PRO A 111 13.34 8.44 1.26
N ALA A 112 14.05 9.59 1.33
CA ALA A 112 15.10 10.07 0.39
C ALA A 112 14.77 10.52 -1.08
N LYS A 113 15.50 11.44 -1.77
CA LYS A 113 16.71 12.26 -1.46
C LYS A 113 16.98 13.39 -2.50
N ASN A 114 17.92 14.27 -2.11
CA ASN A 114 18.75 15.24 -2.90
C ASN A 114 18.29 16.72 -2.89
N LYS A 115 19.17 17.76 -2.86
CA LYS A 115 20.56 17.94 -2.35
C LYS A 115 21.00 19.43 -2.41
N THR A 116 21.24 20.10 -1.26
CA THR A 116 22.16 21.25 -1.12
C THR A 116 22.80 21.21 0.26
N LYS A 117 24.13 21.37 0.38
CA LYS A 117 24.84 21.24 1.66
C LYS A 117 24.71 22.50 2.54
N GLN A 118 23.70 22.51 3.41
CA GLN A 118 23.77 23.18 4.72
C GLN A 118 23.29 22.18 5.78
N LYS A 119 24.17 21.85 6.73
CA LYS A 119 23.97 21.05 7.95
C LYS A 119 22.77 20.09 7.90
N GLU A 120 22.98 18.96 7.23
CA GLU A 120 21.95 17.96 6.88
C GLU A 120 21.14 17.52 8.11
N SER A 121 19.84 17.83 8.10
CA SER A 121 18.84 17.23 9.00
C SER A 121 17.84 16.47 8.13
N GLY A 122 17.40 15.29 8.57
CA GLY A 122 16.79 14.23 7.74
C GLY A 122 15.38 14.47 7.18
N TYR A 123 15.03 15.72 6.86
CA TYR A 123 13.71 16.11 6.38
C TYR A 123 13.49 15.80 4.89
N THR A 124 12.31 15.26 4.58
CA THR A 124 11.80 14.95 3.24
C THR A 124 10.59 15.85 2.94
N THR A 125 10.46 16.35 1.71
CA THR A 125 9.35 17.24 1.34
C THR A 125 8.09 16.45 0.99
N ILE A 126 7.03 16.60 1.78
CA ILE A 126 5.73 15.94 1.54
C ILE A 126 4.78 16.81 0.71
N ALA A 127 4.77 18.12 0.95
CA ALA A 127 3.98 19.07 0.16
C ALA A 127 4.72 20.39 0.01
N SER A 128 4.48 21.07 -1.11
CA SER A 128 5.07 22.38 -1.39
C SER A 128 4.18 23.09 -2.40
N ILE A 129 3.80 24.31 -2.05
CA ILE A 129 3.20 25.34 -2.89
C ILE A 129 4.05 26.61 -2.72
N LYS A 130 3.75 27.65 -3.51
CA LYS A 130 4.60 28.85 -3.64
C LYS A 130 5.09 29.44 -2.32
N ASP A 131 4.19 29.57 -1.33
CA ASP A 131 4.45 30.29 -0.06
C ASP A 131 4.32 29.39 1.19
N LEU A 132 4.22 28.06 0.99
CA LEU A 132 4.08 27.06 2.06
C LEU A 132 4.75 25.74 1.64
N SER A 133 5.68 25.24 2.45
CA SER A 133 6.29 23.91 2.27
C SER A 133 6.27 23.08 3.54
N LEU A 134 5.85 21.82 3.42
CA LEU A 134 5.77 20.83 4.49
C LEU A 134 6.89 19.81 4.32
N LEU A 135 7.66 19.64 5.40
CA LEU A 135 8.88 18.84 5.48
C LEU A 135 8.76 17.86 6.65
N SER A 136 8.80 16.54 6.42
CA SER A 136 8.71 15.50 7.45
C SER A 136 10.06 14.84 7.73
N SER A 137 10.38 14.59 9.01
CA SER A 137 11.53 13.81 9.46
C SER A 137 11.12 13.00 10.69
N GLY A 138 10.85 11.71 10.53
CA GLY A 138 10.27 10.92 11.60
C GLY A 138 8.92 11.49 12.06
N LYS A 139 8.69 11.48 13.37
CA LYS A 139 7.55 12.13 14.06
C LYS A 139 7.51 13.67 13.99
N CYS A 140 8.49 14.32 13.35
CA CYS A 140 8.55 15.79 13.24
C CYS A 140 8.09 16.28 11.87
N LEU A 141 7.06 17.13 11.85
CA LEU A 141 6.61 17.87 10.68
C LEU A 141 6.98 19.34 10.82
N LYS A 142 7.88 19.82 9.97
CA LYS A 142 8.24 21.22 9.84
C LYS A 142 7.42 21.88 8.74
N ILE A 143 6.82 23.02 9.06
CA ILE A 143 5.95 23.80 8.20
C ILE A 143 6.66 25.12 7.94
N VAL A 144 7.18 25.28 6.72
CA VAL A 144 7.89 26.47 6.27
C VAL A 144 6.89 27.40 5.60
N THR A 145 6.57 28.51 6.27
CA THR A 145 5.71 29.59 5.76
C THR A 145 5.99 30.87 6.53
N ASN A 146 5.69 32.01 5.90
CA ASN A 146 5.71 33.33 6.53
C ASN A 146 4.36 33.69 7.17
N ASP A 147 3.29 32.92 6.91
CA ASP A 147 1.95 33.22 7.39
C ASP A 147 1.76 32.95 8.89
N GLU A 148 0.83 33.69 9.51
CA GLU A 148 0.51 33.55 10.92
C GLU A 148 -0.50 32.41 11.16
N ILE A 149 -0.19 31.51 12.09
CA ILE A 149 -1.15 30.50 12.55
C ILE A 149 -2.31 31.18 13.29
N MET A 150 -3.54 30.91 12.88
CA MET A 150 -4.75 31.39 13.57
C MET A 150 -5.19 30.40 14.63
N ARG A 151 -5.17 29.10 14.30
CA ARG A 151 -5.49 27.99 15.22
C ARG A 151 -4.95 26.67 14.68
N ASN A 152 -4.73 25.73 15.59
CA ASN A 152 -4.46 24.33 15.27
C ASN A 152 -5.29 23.44 16.21
N PHE A 153 -5.79 22.30 15.71
CA PHE A 153 -6.57 21.34 16.50
C PHE A 153 -6.52 19.93 15.90
N LEU A 154 -6.84 18.92 16.72
CA LEU A 154 -6.92 17.51 16.33
C LEU A 154 -8.37 17.10 16.06
N LEU A 155 -8.60 16.29 15.02
CA LEU A 155 -9.85 15.58 14.78
C LEU A 155 -9.58 14.07 14.79
N VAL A 156 -10.48 13.29 15.39
CA VAL A 156 -10.22 11.87 15.72
C VAL A 156 -10.74 10.86 14.69
N ALA A 157 -11.54 11.28 13.70
CA ALA A 157 -12.11 10.38 12.68
C ALA A 157 -12.29 11.08 11.31
N PRO A 158 -11.51 10.70 10.27
CA PRO A 158 -10.17 10.10 10.38
C PRO A 158 -9.22 10.98 11.20
N HIS A 159 -8.16 10.38 11.74
CA HIS A 159 -7.26 11.03 12.67
C HIS A 159 -6.35 12.06 11.96
N ARG A 160 -6.58 13.35 12.18
CA ARG A 160 -5.95 14.43 11.40
C ARG A 160 -5.72 15.71 12.19
N ILE A 161 -4.58 16.35 11.96
CA ILE A 161 -4.27 17.68 12.48
C ILE A 161 -4.77 18.71 11.48
N VAL A 162 -5.52 19.71 11.96
CA VAL A 162 -6.03 20.83 11.16
C VAL A 162 -5.35 22.11 11.64
N MET A 163 -4.82 22.88 10.70
CA MET A 163 -4.14 24.15 10.94
C MET A 163 -4.72 25.22 10.01
N ASP A 164 -5.20 26.31 10.57
CA ASP A 164 -5.68 27.45 9.80
C ASP A 164 -4.64 28.57 9.87
N PHE A 165 -4.15 29.01 8.71
CA PHE A 165 -3.17 30.08 8.56
C PHE A 165 -3.82 31.31 7.94
N LYS A 166 -3.54 32.47 8.52
CA LYS A 166 -4.03 33.76 8.03
C LYS A 166 -3.45 34.02 6.64
N LYS A 167 -4.30 34.37 5.68
CA LYS A 167 -3.90 34.57 4.29
C LYS A 167 -3.19 35.93 4.13
N GLY A 168 -1.85 35.93 3.98
CA GLY A 168 -1.06 37.16 3.91
C GLY A 168 -1.20 37.96 2.61
N THR A 169 -1.49 37.31 1.48
CA THR A 169 -1.73 37.93 0.16
C THR A 169 -2.80 37.16 -0.63
N GLU A 170 -3.30 37.73 -1.73
CA GLU A 170 -4.30 37.11 -2.64
C GLU A 170 -3.73 35.92 -3.44
N ILE A 171 -3.21 34.91 -2.74
CA ILE A 171 -2.76 33.66 -3.33
C ILE A 171 -3.99 32.84 -3.68
N ASP A 172 -4.16 32.54 -4.97
CA ASP A 172 -5.12 31.54 -5.41
C ASP A 172 -4.56 30.14 -5.08
N ILE A 173 -4.80 29.72 -3.83
CA ILE A 173 -4.36 28.42 -3.32
C ILE A 173 -5.19 27.36 -4.03
N LYS A 174 -4.64 26.84 -5.12
CA LYS A 174 -5.17 25.66 -5.79
C LYS A 174 -5.26 24.53 -4.78
N ASN A 175 -6.48 24.03 -4.56
CA ASN A 175 -6.71 22.90 -3.68
C ASN A 175 -5.79 21.76 -4.10
N SER A 176 -4.87 21.40 -3.21
CA SER A 176 -3.88 20.36 -3.46
C SER A 176 -4.00 19.29 -2.40
N THR A 177 -4.08 18.05 -2.87
CA THR A 177 -4.05 16.83 -2.06
C THR A 177 -2.79 16.09 -2.45
N LYS A 178 -1.95 15.76 -1.47
CA LYS A 178 -0.75 14.94 -1.66
C LYS A 178 -0.73 13.84 -0.62
N THR A 179 -0.96 12.63 -1.09
CA THR A 179 -0.92 11.41 -0.30
C THR A 179 0.46 10.78 -0.39
N ASN A 180 1.01 10.38 0.76
CA ASN A 180 2.25 9.64 0.90
C ASN A 180 2.03 8.51 1.90
N GLU A 181 1.67 7.33 1.39
CA GLU A 181 1.30 6.16 2.20
C GLU A 181 2.45 5.58 3.04
N GLN A 182 3.71 5.99 2.75
CA GLN A 182 4.92 5.53 3.44
C GLN A 182 5.36 6.48 4.58
N ASN A 183 4.50 7.42 4.97
CA ASN A 183 4.81 8.48 5.92
C ASN A 183 3.75 8.56 7.03
N ILE A 184 4.18 8.86 8.26
CA ILE A 184 3.28 9.10 9.41
C ILE A 184 2.29 10.24 9.10
N PHE A 185 2.69 11.20 8.26
CA PHE A 185 1.84 12.25 7.70
C PHE A 185 1.25 11.80 6.34
N LYS A 186 0.27 10.88 6.39
CA LYS A 186 -0.30 10.16 5.24
C LYS A 186 -0.85 11.04 4.13
N ASP A 187 -1.61 12.08 4.45
CA ASP A 187 -2.26 12.90 3.42
C ASP A 187 -2.28 14.37 3.80
N VAL A 188 -1.79 15.22 2.91
CA VAL A 188 -1.79 16.67 3.07
C VAL A 188 -2.82 17.28 2.13
N ARG A 189 -3.88 17.88 2.69
CA ARG A 189 -4.86 18.67 1.94
C ARG A 189 -4.72 20.14 2.29
N ILE A 190 -4.50 20.98 1.29
CA ILE A 190 -4.49 22.43 1.44
C ILE A 190 -5.76 22.98 0.77
N GLY A 191 -6.61 23.66 1.54
CA GLY A 191 -7.86 24.26 1.08
C GLY A 191 -7.90 25.77 1.29
N ASN A 192 -8.34 26.51 0.28
CA ASN A 192 -8.59 27.95 0.35
C ASN A 192 -9.93 28.22 1.07
N HIS A 193 -9.96 29.20 1.98
CA HIS A 193 -11.18 29.66 2.67
C HIS A 193 -11.22 31.20 2.65
N ASP A 194 -12.32 31.79 3.09
CA ASP A 194 -12.43 33.24 3.23
C ASP A 194 -11.55 33.76 4.38
N GLY A 195 -10.61 34.66 4.08
CA GLY A 195 -9.63 35.23 5.03
C GLY A 195 -8.48 34.32 5.49
N TYR A 196 -8.53 33.01 5.24
CA TYR A 196 -7.51 32.06 5.69
C TYR A 196 -7.37 30.86 4.74
N TYR A 197 -6.32 30.06 4.93
CA TYR A 197 -6.24 28.73 4.30
C TYR A 197 -6.03 27.66 5.35
N ARG A 198 -6.54 26.47 5.04
CA ARG A 198 -6.53 25.31 5.92
C ARG A 198 -5.57 24.27 5.39
N VAL A 199 -4.62 23.87 6.22
CA VAL A 199 -3.76 22.71 6.03
C VAL A 199 -4.30 21.59 6.90
N VAL A 200 -4.78 20.52 6.28
CA VAL A 200 -5.17 19.29 6.94
C VAL A 200 -4.08 18.25 6.69
N VAL A 201 -3.59 17.64 7.77
CA VAL A 201 -2.63 16.54 7.70
C VAL A 201 -3.25 15.31 8.35
N GLU A 202 -3.65 14.34 7.54
CA GLU A 202 -4.13 13.04 7.98
C GLU A 202 -2.93 12.20 8.45
N LEU A 203 -3.07 11.54 9.60
CA LEU A 203 -2.01 10.74 10.22
C LEU A 203 -2.21 9.25 9.97
N ASP A 204 -1.14 8.46 10.02
CA ASP A 204 -1.22 7.01 9.85
C ASP A 204 -1.91 6.28 11.01
N GLY A 205 -1.90 6.88 12.20
CA GLY A 205 -2.50 6.38 13.44
C GLY A 205 -2.87 7.47 14.45
N TYR A 206 -3.11 7.06 15.70
CA TYR A 206 -3.54 7.92 16.80
C TYR A 206 -2.35 8.50 17.59
N TYR A 207 -2.09 9.79 17.42
CA TYR A 207 -0.99 10.52 18.07
C TYR A 207 -1.50 11.75 18.83
N ARG A 208 -0.78 12.15 19.87
CA ARG A 208 -0.85 13.53 20.37
C ARG A 208 0.22 14.36 19.67
N TYR A 209 0.13 15.68 19.72
CA TYR A 209 1.15 16.55 19.13
C TYR A 209 1.45 17.77 19.99
N ASP A 210 2.71 18.22 19.96
CA ASP A 210 3.09 19.57 20.34
C ASP A 210 3.18 20.46 19.10
N PHE A 211 2.86 21.74 19.25
CA PHE A 211 2.98 22.75 18.20
C PHE A 211 3.89 23.88 18.67
N LYS A 212 5.00 24.13 17.96
CA LYS A 212 6.06 25.07 18.34
C LYS A 212 6.32 26.05 17.19
N LYS A 213 6.37 27.35 17.45
CA LYS A 213 6.83 28.35 16.47
C LYS A 213 8.36 28.28 16.35
N ILE A 214 8.88 28.34 15.13
CA ILE A 214 10.32 28.32 14.83
C ILE A 214 10.69 29.51 13.94
N SER A 215 11.97 29.73 13.68
CA SER A 215 12.47 30.91 12.94
C SER A 215 11.93 31.04 11.51
N ASN A 216 11.57 29.93 10.86
CA ASN A 216 11.07 29.88 9.49
C ASN A 216 9.66 29.29 9.35
N GLY A 217 8.83 29.42 10.40
CA GLY A 217 7.44 28.92 10.41
C GLY A 217 7.12 28.17 11.69
N TYR A 218 6.69 26.91 11.57
CA TYR A 218 6.20 26.10 12.70
C TYR A 218 6.73 24.66 12.65
N GLN A 219 6.70 23.98 13.79
CA GLN A 219 7.04 22.58 13.92
C GLN A 219 5.98 21.85 14.75
N ILE A 220 5.52 20.73 14.21
CA ILE A 220 4.73 19.71 14.88
C ILE A 220 5.67 18.57 15.29
N GLU A 221 5.47 18.07 16.50
CA GLU A 221 6.19 16.91 17.05
C GLU A 221 5.15 15.94 17.61
N LEU A 222 5.02 14.76 16.98
CA LEU A 222 4.07 13.73 17.38
C LEU A 222 4.59 12.93 18.58
N LYS A 223 3.67 12.59 19.48
CA LYS A 223 3.91 11.79 20.69
C LYS A 223 3.19 10.45 20.55
#